data_AF-A0AAN6RCV1-F1
#
_entry.id   AF-A0AAN6RCV1-F1
#
_cell.length_a   1.000
_cell.length_b   1.000
_cell.length_c   1.000
_cell.angle_alpha   90.00
_cell.angle_beta   90.00
_cell.angle_gamma   90.00
#
_symmetry.space_group_name_H-M   'P 1'
#
loop_
_entity.id
_entity.type
_entity.pdbx_description
1 polymer ?
#
loop_
_entity_poly.entity_id
_entity_poly.type
_entity_poly.pdbx_seq_one_letter_code
_entity_poly.pdbx_strand_id
1 'polypeptide(L)'
;MSSISRKFSSTARALLQFIWKGTEPIPKYEDTVISKVKKNTKLTGADRIEIAGGEHDSVADPKLRVSGQVFEGNRRLTSIHAYHDGTVVYSKEVFNKSQEE
;
A
#
# COMPACT_ATOMS: atom_id res chain seq x y z
N MET A 1 40.37 14.71 -14.16
CA MET A 1 38.94 15.06 -14.26
C MET A 1 38.16 13.98 -13.54
N SER A 2 37.77 14.21 -12.29
CA SER A 2 37.00 13.22 -11.51
C SER A 2 35.54 13.27 -11.91
N SER A 3 35.06 12.24 -12.61
CA SER A 3 33.64 11.99 -12.78
C SER A 3 33.06 11.53 -11.43
N ILE A 4 32.38 12.43 -10.74
CA ILE A 4 31.59 12.11 -9.55
C ILE A 4 30.40 11.27 -10.03
N SER A 5 30.51 9.95 -9.92
CA SER A 5 29.36 9.06 -10.05
C SER A 5 28.36 9.46 -8.95
N ARG A 6 27.19 9.97 -9.35
CA ARG A 6 26.04 10.09 -8.45
C ARG A 6 25.61 8.68 -8.06
N LYS A 7 26.19 8.16 -6.97
CA LYS A 7 25.67 6.99 -6.27
C LYS A 7 24.28 7.41 -5.76
N PHE A 8 23.22 6.99 -6.47
CA PHE A 8 21.89 6.99 -5.91
C PHE A 8 21.94 6.06 -4.69
N SER A 9 22.13 6.68 -3.53
CA SER A 9 22.01 5.98 -2.26
C SER A 9 20.58 5.46 -2.20
N SER A 10 20.42 4.14 -2.28
CA SER A 10 19.18 3.38 -2.05
C SER A 10 18.80 3.48 -0.57
N THR A 11 18.67 4.72 -0.10
CA THR A 11 18.41 5.09 1.29
C THR A 11 17.09 4.45 1.66
N ALA A 12 17.18 3.46 2.54
CA ALA A 12 16.14 2.84 3.33
C ALA A 12 14.71 3.17 2.86
N ARG A 13 14.08 2.25 2.10
CA ARG A 13 12.62 2.18 2.11
C ARG A 13 12.23 2.09 3.58
N ALA A 14 11.70 3.18 4.15
CA ALA A 14 11.16 3.19 5.49
C ALA A 14 10.21 1.98 5.59
N LEU A 15 10.32 1.22 6.68
CA LEU A 15 9.40 0.12 6.93
C LEU A 15 7.99 0.74 6.95
N LEU A 16 7.15 0.38 5.97
CA LEU A 16 5.76 0.83 5.92
C LEU A 16 5.10 0.48 7.26
N GLN A 17 4.65 1.49 7.99
CA GLN A 17 3.94 1.29 9.24
C GLN A 17 2.52 0.80 8.93
N PHE A 18 2.11 -0.31 9.51
CA PHE A 18 0.73 -0.79 9.45
C PHE A 18 -0.02 -0.49 10.74
N ILE A 19 -1.22 0.05 10.62
CA ILE A 19 -2.12 0.33 11.73
C ILE A 19 -3.48 -0.27 11.41
N TRP A 20 -3.91 -1.26 12.20
CA TRP A 20 -5.27 -1.81 12.13
C TRP A 20 -6.15 -1.09 13.13
N LYS A 21 -7.23 -0.48 12.63
CA LYS A 21 -8.19 0.25 13.44
C LYS A 21 -9.36 -0.64 13.78
N GLY A 22 -9.51 -0.96 15.06
CA GLY A 22 -10.67 -1.66 15.60
C GLY A 22 -10.65 -3.17 15.43
N THR A 23 -9.57 -3.76 14.89
CA THR A 23 -9.37 -5.21 14.81
C THR A 23 -7.92 -5.60 15.01
N GLU A 24 -7.69 -6.90 15.20
CA GLU A 24 -6.34 -7.46 15.16
C GLU A 24 -5.76 -7.42 13.73
N PRO A 25 -4.43 -7.30 13.59
CA PRO A 25 -3.76 -7.42 12.30
C PRO A 25 -3.97 -8.77 11.64
N ILE A 26 -4.17 -8.76 10.32
CA ILE A 26 -4.24 -9.98 9.50
C ILE A 26 -3.02 -10.00 8.57
N PRO A 27 -1.95 -10.76 8.91
CA PRO A 27 -0.65 -10.67 8.23
C PRO A 27 -0.69 -10.86 6.72
N LYS A 28 -1.54 -11.75 6.21
CA LYS A 28 -1.71 -12.02 4.77
C LYS A 28 -2.01 -10.73 3.97
N TYR A 29 -2.81 -9.83 4.52
CA TYR A 29 -3.11 -8.56 3.86
C TYR A 29 -1.95 -7.59 3.95
N GLU A 30 -1.26 -7.52 5.08
CA GLU A 30 -0.07 -6.67 5.22
C GLU A 30 0.99 -7.04 4.19
N ASP A 31 1.34 -8.33 4.09
CA ASP A 31 2.34 -8.82 3.14
C ASP A 31 1.98 -8.48 1.69
N THR A 32 0.71 -8.71 1.32
CA THR A 32 0.19 -8.41 -0.02
C THR A 32 0.28 -6.92 -0.33
N VAL A 33 -0.17 -6.08 0.61
CA VAL A 33 -0.17 -4.63 0.45
C VAL A 33 1.25 -4.09 0.43
N ILE A 34 2.14 -4.55 1.31
CA ILE A 34 3.56 -4.18 1.32
C ILE A 34 4.20 -4.48 -0.04
N SER A 35 3.96 -5.68 -0.58
CA SER A 35 4.49 -6.08 -1.88
C SER A 35 4.02 -5.16 -2.99
N LYS A 36 2.71 -4.89 -3.06
CA LYS A 36 2.11 -4.05 -4.11
C LYS A 36 2.46 -2.58 -3.98
N VAL A 37 2.58 -2.04 -2.77
CA VAL A 37 2.99 -0.64 -2.52
C VAL A 37 4.47 -0.46 -2.84
N LYS A 38 5.34 -1.39 -2.44
CA LYS A 38 6.77 -1.32 -2.74
C LYS A 38 7.06 -1.34 -4.25
N LYS A 39 6.31 -2.14 -5.02
CA LYS A 39 6.42 -2.19 -6.49
C LYS A 39 5.78 -0.99 -7.20
N ASN A 40 5.08 -0.11 -6.49
CA ASN A 40 4.37 1.00 -7.10
C ASN A 40 5.24 2.27 -7.14
N THR A 41 5.68 2.67 -8.33
CA THR A 41 6.57 3.83 -8.52
C THR A 41 5.95 5.17 -8.07
N LYS A 42 4.62 5.25 -7.94
CA LYS A 42 3.91 6.44 -7.45
C LYS A 42 3.67 6.43 -5.93
N LEU A 43 3.99 5.34 -5.23
CA LEU A 43 3.87 5.20 -3.78
C LEU A 43 5.24 5.07 -3.08
N THR A 44 6.33 5.45 -3.74
CA THR A 44 7.68 5.36 -3.20
C THR A 44 7.91 6.15 -1.91
N GLY A 45 7.15 7.23 -1.70
CA GLY A 45 7.16 8.03 -0.47
C GLY A 45 6.15 7.57 0.58
N ALA A 46 5.39 6.51 0.34
CA ALA A 46 4.44 6.02 1.33
C ALA A 46 5.18 5.50 2.58
N ASP A 47 4.72 5.90 3.75
CA ASP A 47 5.32 5.55 5.05
C ASP A 47 4.34 4.84 5.99
N ARG A 48 3.03 4.98 5.76
CA ARG A 48 2.00 4.42 6.62
C ARG A 48 0.78 3.93 5.85
N ILE A 49 0.23 2.82 6.33
CA ILE A 49 -1.01 2.21 5.85
C ILE A 49 -1.94 1.99 7.04
N GLU A 50 -3.13 2.56 6.94
CA GLU A 50 -4.17 2.40 7.96
C GLU A 50 -5.29 1.53 7.40
N ILE A 51 -5.51 0.37 8.00
CA ILE A 51 -6.61 -0.55 7.67
C ILE A 51 -7.77 -0.29 8.63
N ALA A 52 -8.97 -0.15 8.08
CA ALA A 52 -10.20 0.10 8.82
C ALA A 52 -10.99 -1.21 8.96
N GLY A 53 -11.07 -1.73 10.18
CA GLY A 53 -11.81 -2.94 10.47
C GLY A 53 -11.16 -4.21 9.93
N GLY A 54 -11.91 -5.31 10.03
CA GLY A 54 -11.50 -6.62 9.56
C GLY A 54 -11.94 -6.89 8.13
N GLU A 55 -11.83 -8.15 7.73
CA GLU A 55 -12.38 -8.63 6.47
C GLU A 55 -13.88 -8.35 6.40
N HIS A 56 -14.32 -7.86 5.24
CA HIS A 56 -15.72 -7.65 4.93
C HIS A 56 -15.96 -7.82 3.44
N ASP A 57 -17.21 -8.08 3.10
CA ASP A 57 -17.75 -7.98 1.75
C ASP A 57 -18.88 -6.95 1.73
N SER A 58 -19.57 -6.84 0.60
CA SER A 58 -20.75 -6.00 0.45
C SER A 58 -21.62 -6.51 -0.68
N VAL A 59 -22.89 -6.12 -0.71
CA VAL A 59 -23.80 -6.47 -1.83
C VAL A 59 -23.25 -6.00 -3.19
N ALA A 60 -22.60 -4.83 -3.22
CA ALA A 60 -22.03 -4.26 -4.45
C ALA A 60 -20.71 -4.92 -4.88
N ASP A 61 -20.00 -5.56 -3.95
CA ASP A 61 -18.75 -6.25 -4.19
C ASP A 61 -18.64 -7.41 -3.19
N PRO A 62 -19.04 -8.63 -3.62
CA PRO A 62 -19.12 -9.80 -2.76
C PRO A 62 -17.74 -10.42 -2.48
N LYS A 63 -16.65 -9.85 -3.01
CA LYS A 63 -15.30 -10.36 -2.71
C LYS A 63 -14.86 -9.87 -1.33
N LEU A 64 -14.44 -10.82 -0.50
CA LEU A 64 -13.81 -10.55 0.79
C LEU A 64 -12.56 -9.70 0.62
N ARG A 65 -12.48 -8.64 1.40
CA ARG A 65 -11.40 -7.66 1.37
C ARG A 65 -11.24 -6.95 2.71
N VAL A 66 -10.12 -6.27 2.86
CA VAL A 66 -9.94 -5.20 3.85
C VAL A 66 -9.83 -3.87 3.15
N SER A 67 -10.28 -2.82 3.84
CA SER A 67 -10.31 -1.46 3.31
C SER A 67 -9.38 -0.58 4.14
N GLY A 68 -8.64 0.31 3.48
CA GLY A 68 -7.68 1.15 4.16
C GLY A 68 -7.27 2.39 3.39
N GLN A 69 -6.23 3.05 3.88
CA GLN A 69 -5.69 4.28 3.34
C GLN A 69 -4.15 4.28 3.39
N VAL A 70 -3.53 4.78 2.32
CA VAL A 70 -2.08 4.93 2.19
C VAL A 70 -1.69 6.38 2.41
N PHE A 71 -0.65 6.62 3.20
CA PHE A 71 -0.17 7.95 3.60
C PHE A 71 1.31 8.16 3.29
N GLU A 72 1.65 9.44 3.13
CA GLU A 72 3.01 9.98 3.21
C GLU A 72 2.95 11.10 4.26
N GLY A 73 3.56 10.87 5.43
CA GLY A 73 3.40 11.69 6.61
C GLY A 73 1.93 11.83 7.02
N ASN A 74 1.45 13.07 7.02
CA ASN A 74 0.05 13.41 7.34
C ASN A 74 -0.86 13.47 6.10
N ARG A 75 -0.32 13.26 4.90
CA ARG A 75 -1.06 13.40 3.64
C ARG A 75 -1.59 12.05 3.17
N ARG A 76 -2.92 11.94 3.04
CA ARG A 76 -3.54 10.76 2.41
C ARG A 76 -3.26 10.75 0.90
N LEU A 77 -2.61 9.69 0.42
CA LEU A 77 -2.33 9.48 -1.01
C LEU A 77 -3.54 8.91 -1.74
N THR A 78 -4.06 7.76 -1.26
CA THR A 78 -5.18 7.02 -1.84
C THR A 78 -5.85 6.12 -0.80
N SER A 79 -7.11 5.75 -1.01
CA SER A 79 -7.70 4.57 -0.38
C SER A 79 -7.27 3.29 -1.10
N ILE A 80 -7.31 2.18 -0.39
CA ILE A 80 -6.91 0.84 -0.84
C ILE A 80 -7.97 -0.19 -0.43
N HIS A 81 -8.29 -1.11 -1.34
CA HIS A 81 -8.96 -2.38 -1.05
C HIS A 81 -7.96 -3.51 -1.35
N ALA A 82 -7.68 -4.35 -0.36
CA ALA A 82 -6.87 -5.54 -0.53
C ALA A 82 -7.78 -6.77 -0.41
N TYR A 83 -7.87 -7.55 -1.47
CA TYR A 83 -8.77 -8.69 -1.59
C TYR A 83 -8.10 -9.98 -1.14
N HIS A 84 -8.91 -10.94 -0.70
CA HIS A 84 -8.42 -12.22 -0.24
C HIS A 84 -7.66 -13.02 -1.32
N ASP A 85 -7.94 -12.75 -2.61
CA ASP A 85 -7.28 -13.33 -3.79
C ASP A 85 -5.89 -12.72 -4.09
N GLY A 86 -5.43 -11.75 -3.29
CA GLY A 86 -4.15 -11.06 -3.46
C GLY A 86 -4.23 -9.82 -4.36
N THR A 87 -5.40 -9.50 -4.91
CA THR A 87 -5.62 -8.27 -5.68
C THR A 87 -5.56 -7.07 -4.74
N VAL A 88 -4.92 -5.99 -5.20
CA VAL A 88 -4.91 -4.70 -4.50
C VAL A 88 -5.41 -3.63 -5.45
N VAL A 89 -6.49 -2.94 -5.08
CA VAL A 89 -7.09 -1.86 -5.86
C VAL A 89 -6.99 -0.56 -5.10
N TYR A 90 -6.50 0.47 -5.77
CA TYR A 90 -6.46 1.83 -5.26
C TYR A 90 -7.65 2.65 -5.78
N SER A 91 -8.17 3.56 -4.97
CA SER A 91 -9.26 4.47 -5.37
C SER A 91 -8.87 5.43 -6.51
N LYS A 92 -7.59 5.72 -6.67
CA LYS A 92 -7.06 6.60 -7.71
C LYS A 92 -6.36 5.77 -8.79
N GLU A 93 -6.85 5.88 -10.02
CA GLU A 93 -6.42 5.06 -11.16
C GLU A 93 -4.92 5.17 -11.46
N VAL A 94 -4.32 6.35 -11.24
CA VAL A 94 -2.87 6.57 -11.45
C VAL A 94 -2.01 5.58 -10.67
N PHE A 95 -2.45 5.14 -9.48
CA PHE A 95 -1.72 4.14 -8.71
C PHE A 95 -1.95 2.73 -9.26
N ASN A 96 -3.16 2.40 -9.73
CA ASN A 96 -3.42 1.10 -10.36
C ASN A 96 -2.57 0.91 -11.63
N LYS A 97 -2.46 1.96 -12.46
CA LYS A 97 -1.61 1.98 -13.68
C LYS A 97 -0.11 1.89 -13.41
N SER A 98 0.31 2.17 -12.17
CA SER A 98 1.73 2.17 -11.76
C SER A 98 2.10 0.95 -10.93
N GLN A 99 1.23 -0.07 -10.86
CA GLN A 99 1.57 -1.37 -10.30
C GLN A 99 2.39 -2.14 -11.36
N GLU A 100 3.64 -2.47 -11.04
CA GLU A 100 4.40 -3.44 -11.84
C GLU A 100 3.86 -4.85 -11.59
N GLU A 101 3.85 -5.69 -12.64
CA GLU A 101 3.42 -7.11 -12.56
C GLU A 101 4.24 -7.91 -11.53
#